data_AF-A0A971JXD5-F1
#
_entry.id   AF-A0A971JXD5-F1
#
_cell.length_a   1.000
_cell.length_b   1.000
_cell.length_c   1.000
_cell.angle_alpha   90.00
_cell.angle_beta   90.00
_cell.angle_gamma   90.00
#
_symmetry.space_group_name_H-M   'P 1'
#
loop_
_entity.id
_entity.type
_entity.pdbx_description
1 polymer ?
#
loop_
_entity_poly.entity_id
_entity_poly.type
_entity_poly.pdbx_seq_one_letter_code
_entity_poly.pdbx_strand_id
1 'polypeptide(L)'
;AVAVLLVVDPMLVHSLGFRLSVAATAGLLVLARPIAGVLPGPAWLTAPASVTLAAQIATAPLLLAVNGDLPAVATAANLAAAPAAGAVMVLGITAGPVAGLLGDTSASVVQLPASLLVRWIDGVAAVGSMVPLPPLDPPRLALLAAAALLALAGRGLRAPGWLAAPAAVLAVAALWPVSPAVGAHELGGGAVLHVGACGGRVLAVEGAGNHRALLRALWQQGVGRLDVVLVDGARTSATTAGVVRRQVAVGRVLTTAERAPPGIEPIGARGVHVGGLEVTGARIGPSERRCTLAP
;
A
#
# COMPACT_ATOMS: atom_id res chain seq x y z
N ALA A 1 19.10 -12.62 -24.75
CA ALA A 1 19.43 -12.03 -23.43
C ALA A 1 19.20 -13.02 -22.29
N VAL A 2 17.96 -13.43 -21.99
CA VAL A 2 17.64 -14.38 -20.88
C VAL A 2 18.48 -15.67 -20.94
N ALA A 3 18.55 -16.32 -22.10
CA ALA A 3 19.36 -17.53 -22.27
C ALA A 3 20.86 -17.30 -21.98
N VAL A 4 21.41 -16.17 -22.44
CA VAL A 4 22.81 -15.79 -22.20
C VAL A 4 23.05 -15.54 -20.70
N LEU A 5 22.14 -14.81 -20.03
CA LEU A 5 22.22 -14.56 -18.59
C LEU A 5 22.17 -15.85 -17.77
N LEU A 6 21.31 -16.81 -18.13
CA LEU A 6 21.22 -18.10 -17.43
C LEU A 6 22.41 -19.02 -17.68
N VAL A 7 23.10 -18.88 -18.82
CA VAL A 7 24.36 -19.57 -19.08
C VAL A 7 25.50 -18.98 -18.24
N VAL A 8 25.51 -17.66 -18.05
CA VAL A 8 26.51 -16.96 -17.22
C VAL A 8 26.25 -17.22 -15.73
N ASP A 9 25.00 -17.14 -15.29
CA ASP A 9 24.59 -17.40 -13.90
C ASP A 9 23.22 -18.12 -13.85
N PRO A 10 23.21 -19.45 -13.65
CA PRO A 10 21.98 -20.22 -13.55
C PRO A 10 21.21 -19.97 -12.24
N MET A 11 21.86 -19.44 -11.18
CA MET A 11 21.18 -19.14 -9.92
C MET A 11 20.18 -17.98 -10.04
N LEU A 12 20.26 -17.18 -11.12
CA LEU A 12 19.29 -16.14 -11.44
C LEU A 12 17.85 -16.67 -11.52
N VAL A 13 17.63 -17.96 -11.83
CA VAL A 13 16.27 -18.53 -11.88
C VAL A 13 15.57 -18.52 -10.52
N HIS A 14 16.33 -18.56 -9.42
CA HIS A 14 15.80 -18.49 -8.07
C HIS A 14 15.64 -17.06 -7.55
N SER A 15 16.22 -16.07 -8.26
CA SER A 15 16.03 -14.67 -7.95
C SER A 15 14.62 -14.21 -8.31
N LEU A 16 13.85 -13.81 -7.30
CA LEU A 16 12.52 -13.26 -7.51
C LEU A 16 12.55 -12.04 -8.44
N GLY A 17 13.57 -11.17 -8.30
CA GLY A 17 13.73 -9.98 -9.14
C GLY A 17 13.92 -10.32 -10.61
N PHE A 18 14.74 -11.33 -10.92
CA PHE A 18 14.94 -11.81 -12.29
C PHE A 18 13.64 -12.36 -12.88
N ARG A 19 12.95 -13.24 -12.14
CA ARG A 19 11.67 -13.82 -12.55
C ARG A 19 10.61 -12.75 -12.82
N LEU A 20 10.50 -11.74 -11.94
CA LEU A 20 9.56 -10.63 -12.09
C LEU A 20 9.88 -9.79 -13.33
N SER A 21 11.17 -9.50 -13.58
CA SER A 21 11.59 -8.75 -14.77
C SER A 21 11.27 -9.50 -16.06
N VAL A 22 11.64 -10.79 -16.14
CA VAL A 22 11.34 -11.62 -17.31
C VAL A 22 9.84 -11.73 -17.55
N ALA A 23 9.05 -11.97 -16.51
CA ALA A 23 7.60 -12.04 -16.59
C ALA A 23 7.00 -10.71 -17.07
N ALA A 24 7.43 -9.58 -16.50
CA ALA A 24 6.97 -8.25 -16.91
C ALA A 24 7.30 -7.97 -18.39
N THR A 25 8.53 -8.23 -18.83
CA THR A 25 8.92 -8.02 -20.23
C THR A 25 8.14 -8.92 -21.19
N ALA A 26 7.97 -10.20 -20.86
CA ALA A 26 7.14 -11.11 -21.66
C ALA A 26 5.67 -10.66 -21.71
N GLY A 27 5.13 -10.24 -20.57
CA GLY A 27 3.79 -9.68 -20.45
C GLY A 27 3.58 -8.45 -21.33
N LEU A 28 4.53 -7.51 -21.32
CA LEU A 28 4.47 -6.32 -22.18
C LEU A 28 4.41 -6.67 -23.66
N LEU A 29 5.24 -7.62 -24.12
CA LEU A 29 5.29 -8.03 -25.53
C LEU A 29 3.98 -8.67 -26.00
N VAL A 30 3.35 -9.47 -25.13
CA VAL A 30 2.14 -10.25 -25.49
C VAL A 30 0.85 -9.46 -25.21
N LEU A 31 0.78 -8.74 -24.09
CA LEU A 31 -0.47 -8.21 -23.54
C LEU A 31 -0.65 -6.69 -23.74
N ALA A 32 0.41 -5.89 -23.91
CA ALA A 32 0.24 -4.44 -23.96
C ALA A 32 -0.62 -3.98 -25.16
N ARG A 33 -0.35 -4.53 -26.36
CA ARG A 33 -1.14 -4.22 -27.57
C ARG A 33 -2.61 -4.64 -27.47
N PRO A 34 -2.96 -5.90 -27.12
CA PRO A 34 -4.36 -6.28 -27.01
C PRO A 34 -5.08 -5.46 -25.92
N ILE A 35 -4.44 -5.19 -24.78
CA ILE A 35 -5.04 -4.36 -23.72
C ILE A 35 -5.32 -2.93 -24.22
N ALA A 36 -4.37 -2.31 -24.93
CA ALA A 36 -4.57 -0.98 -25.51
C ALA A 36 -5.76 -0.92 -26.49
N GLY A 37 -6.03 -2.01 -27.21
CA GLY A 37 -7.16 -2.11 -28.15
C GLY A 37 -8.54 -2.18 -27.50
N VAL A 38 -8.62 -2.55 -26.22
CA VAL A 38 -9.90 -2.68 -25.48
C VAL A 38 -10.13 -1.60 -24.43
N LEU A 39 -9.07 -0.91 -24.00
CA LEU A 39 -9.17 0.22 -23.09
C LEU A 39 -9.90 1.39 -23.76
N PRO A 40 -10.99 1.91 -23.16
CA PRO A 40 -11.62 3.13 -23.63
C PRO A 40 -10.77 4.35 -23.25
N GLY A 41 -10.64 5.32 -24.15
CA GLY A 41 -10.02 6.62 -23.86
C GLY A 41 -9.01 7.08 -24.91
N PRO A 42 -8.36 8.24 -24.67
CA PRO A 42 -7.38 8.79 -25.59
C PRO A 42 -6.06 8.02 -25.55
N ALA A 43 -5.36 7.98 -26.69
CA ALA A 43 -4.13 7.19 -26.87
C ALA A 43 -3.02 7.51 -25.85
N TRP A 44 -2.93 8.77 -25.41
CA TRP A 44 -1.93 9.20 -24.42
C TRP A 44 -2.15 8.58 -23.03
N LEU A 45 -3.37 8.14 -22.70
CA LEU A 45 -3.70 7.48 -21.44
C LEU A 45 -3.72 5.95 -21.60
N THR A 46 -4.31 5.45 -22.70
CA THR A 46 -4.44 4.01 -22.93
C THR A 46 -3.09 3.34 -23.16
N ALA A 47 -2.14 4.01 -23.80
CA ALA A 47 -0.79 3.49 -24.01
C ALA A 47 -0.06 3.20 -22.67
N PRO A 48 0.18 4.16 -21.76
CA PRO A 48 0.85 3.88 -20.49
C PRO A 48 0.02 2.98 -19.55
N ALA A 49 -1.32 3.07 -19.58
CA ALA A 49 -2.18 2.19 -18.82
C ALA A 49 -2.05 0.72 -19.27
N SER A 50 -2.01 0.48 -20.59
CA SER A 50 -1.88 -0.88 -21.14
C SER A 50 -0.55 -1.53 -20.78
N VAL A 51 0.55 -0.78 -20.80
CA VAL A 51 1.88 -1.21 -20.36
C VAL A 51 1.85 -1.60 -18.88
N THR A 52 1.27 -0.73 -18.04
CA THR A 52 1.16 -0.94 -16.59
C THR A 52 0.30 -2.17 -16.26
N LEU A 53 -0.82 -2.35 -16.94
CA LEU A 53 -1.70 -3.51 -16.77
C LEU A 53 -1.05 -4.80 -17.27
N ALA A 54 -0.41 -4.79 -18.43
CA ALA A 54 0.29 -5.96 -18.98
C ALA A 54 1.39 -6.47 -18.04
N ALA A 55 2.21 -5.56 -17.51
CA ALA A 55 3.26 -5.91 -16.55
C ALA A 55 2.67 -6.49 -15.25
N GLN A 56 1.60 -5.89 -14.72
CA GLN A 56 0.95 -6.38 -13.50
C GLN A 56 0.28 -7.73 -13.69
N ILE A 57 -0.43 -7.95 -14.80
CA ILE A 57 -1.08 -9.24 -15.10
C ILE A 57 -0.02 -10.34 -15.18
N ALA A 58 1.13 -10.07 -15.83
CA ALA A 58 2.18 -11.06 -15.97
C ALA A 58 2.96 -11.33 -14.67
N THR A 59 3.09 -10.34 -13.79
CA THR A 59 3.81 -10.49 -12.51
C THR A 59 2.91 -10.91 -11.35
N ALA A 60 1.59 -10.76 -11.46
CA ALA A 60 0.60 -11.06 -10.43
C ALA A 60 0.74 -12.49 -9.85
N PRO A 61 0.87 -13.57 -10.65
CA PRO A 61 0.97 -14.92 -10.09
C PRO A 61 2.21 -15.11 -9.21
N LEU A 62 3.34 -14.50 -9.59
CA LEU A 62 4.59 -14.59 -8.83
C LEU A 62 4.49 -13.81 -7.53
N LEU A 63 3.88 -12.63 -7.57
CA LEU A 63 3.69 -11.79 -6.38
C LEU A 63 2.67 -12.41 -5.42
N LEU A 64 1.58 -12.99 -5.92
CA LEU A 64 0.61 -13.73 -5.10
C LEU A 64 1.23 -14.95 -4.43
N ALA A 65 2.10 -15.68 -5.12
CA ALA A 65 2.78 -16.84 -4.54
C ALA A 65 3.72 -16.48 -3.39
N VAL A 66 4.23 -15.24 -3.35
CA VAL A 66 5.19 -14.78 -2.34
C VAL A 66 4.50 -14.00 -1.23
N ASN A 67 3.55 -13.12 -1.57
CA ASN A 67 2.92 -12.18 -0.65
C ASN A 67 1.52 -12.62 -0.20
N GLY A 68 0.86 -13.51 -0.95
CA GLY A 68 -0.54 -13.89 -0.74
C GLY A 68 -1.54 -12.92 -1.39
N ASP A 69 -1.15 -11.67 -1.57
CA ASP A 69 -2.00 -10.58 -2.03
C ASP A 69 -1.26 -9.57 -2.95
N LEU A 70 -2.03 -8.67 -3.57
CA LEU A 70 -1.49 -7.56 -4.37
C LEU A 70 -2.06 -6.22 -3.89
N PRO A 71 -1.26 -5.15 -3.81
CA PRO A 71 -1.78 -3.83 -3.48
C PRO A 71 -2.71 -3.30 -4.59
N ALA A 72 -4.01 -3.11 -4.29
CA ALA A 72 -5.01 -2.63 -5.26
C ALA A 72 -4.66 -1.23 -5.82
N VAL A 73 -4.12 -0.36 -4.97
CA VAL A 73 -3.73 1.01 -5.33
C VAL A 73 -2.53 1.01 -6.31
N ALA A 74 -1.74 -0.06 -6.36
CA ALA A 74 -0.48 -0.07 -7.09
C ALA A 74 -0.65 0.19 -8.58
N THR A 75 -1.76 -0.23 -9.20
CA THR A 75 -2.01 0.09 -10.61
C THR A 75 -2.12 1.60 -10.84
N ALA A 76 -2.93 2.28 -10.04
CA ALA A 76 -3.13 3.72 -10.16
C ALA A 76 -1.86 4.51 -9.77
N ALA A 77 -1.20 4.10 -8.69
CA ALA A 77 0.05 4.71 -8.24
C ALA A 77 1.16 4.54 -9.29
N ASN A 78 1.33 3.35 -9.86
CA ASN A 78 2.33 3.10 -10.90
C ASN A 78 2.05 3.92 -12.16
N LEU A 79 0.78 4.07 -12.56
CA LEU A 79 0.44 4.89 -13.72
C LEU A 79 0.76 6.38 -13.50
N ALA A 80 0.53 6.89 -12.28
CA ALA A 80 0.85 8.27 -11.91
C ALA A 80 2.36 8.50 -11.70
N ALA A 81 3.08 7.50 -11.22
CA ALA A 81 4.51 7.58 -10.93
C ALA A 81 5.40 7.26 -12.15
N ALA A 82 4.94 6.44 -13.08
CA ALA A 82 5.76 5.93 -14.19
C ALA A 82 6.42 7.01 -15.05
N PRO A 83 5.73 8.11 -15.46
CA PRO A 83 6.37 9.16 -16.25
C PRO A 83 7.51 9.85 -15.50
N ALA A 84 7.30 10.12 -14.22
CA ALA A 84 8.32 10.72 -13.36
C ALA A 84 9.49 9.76 -13.11
N ALA A 85 9.21 8.48 -12.87
CA ALA A 85 10.24 7.46 -12.67
C ALA A 85 11.12 7.30 -13.92
N GLY A 86 10.52 7.29 -15.12
CA GLY A 86 11.24 7.27 -16.39
C GLY A 86 12.21 8.45 -16.53
N ALA A 87 11.72 9.66 -16.28
CA ALA A 87 12.54 10.87 -16.32
C ALA A 87 13.64 10.88 -15.24
N VAL A 88 13.34 10.43 -14.02
CA VAL A 88 14.32 10.30 -12.93
C VAL A 88 15.44 9.34 -13.30
N MET A 89 15.15 8.22 -13.96
CA MET A 89 16.19 7.28 -14.40
C MET A 89 17.15 7.94 -15.40
N VAL A 90 16.63 8.65 -16.40
CA VAL A 90 17.45 9.35 -17.41
C VAL A 90 18.28 10.46 -16.76
N LEU A 91 17.65 11.30 -15.94
CA LEU A 91 18.33 12.39 -15.24
C LEU A 91 19.35 11.87 -14.23
N GLY A 92 19.04 10.79 -13.50
CA GLY A 92 19.96 10.19 -12.54
C GLY A 92 21.24 9.66 -13.20
N ILE A 93 21.11 8.99 -14.34
CA ILE A 93 22.27 8.45 -15.09
C ILE A 93 23.11 9.57 -15.71
N THR A 94 22.47 10.62 -16.22
CA THR A 94 23.16 11.70 -16.95
C THR A 94 23.67 12.81 -16.04
N ALA A 95 22.79 13.35 -15.19
CA ALA A 95 23.07 14.47 -14.31
C ALA A 95 23.74 14.05 -12.99
N GLY A 96 23.55 12.81 -12.54
CA GLY A 96 24.15 12.30 -11.29
C GLY A 96 25.68 12.34 -11.28
N PRO A 97 26.38 11.78 -12.27
CA PRO A 97 27.83 11.84 -12.35
C PRO A 97 28.35 13.27 -12.48
N VAL A 98 27.68 14.10 -13.29
CA VAL A 98 28.02 15.52 -13.47
C VAL A 98 27.90 16.29 -12.16
N ALA A 99 26.82 16.07 -11.41
CA ALA A 99 26.62 16.65 -10.07
C ALA A 99 27.74 16.22 -9.11
N GLY A 100 28.13 14.94 -9.10
CA GLY A 100 29.22 14.43 -8.26
C GLY A 100 30.58 15.06 -8.54
N LEU A 101 30.82 15.56 -9.76
CA LEU A 101 32.07 16.20 -10.16
C LEU A 101 32.12 17.72 -9.84
N LEU A 102 30.97 18.37 -9.67
CA LEU A 102 30.88 19.84 -9.58
C LEU A 102 30.88 20.39 -8.15
N GLY A 103 30.79 19.54 -7.11
CA GLY A 103 30.72 19.93 -5.69
C GLY A 103 29.30 20.22 -5.18
N ASP A 104 29.12 20.33 -3.87
CA ASP A 104 27.79 20.27 -3.21
C ASP A 104 26.78 21.34 -3.69
N THR A 105 27.22 22.58 -3.89
CA THR A 105 26.33 23.70 -4.22
C THR A 105 25.78 23.59 -5.65
N SER A 106 26.63 23.25 -6.61
CA SER A 106 26.25 23.08 -8.03
C SER A 106 25.53 21.75 -8.27
N ALA A 107 25.86 20.71 -7.52
CA ALA A 107 25.15 19.43 -7.50
C ALA A 107 23.67 19.62 -7.16
N SER A 108 23.36 20.47 -6.18
CA SER A 108 21.99 20.75 -5.77
C SER A 108 21.15 21.34 -6.91
N VAL A 109 21.71 22.27 -7.69
CA VAL A 109 21.05 22.91 -8.84
C VAL A 109 20.85 21.92 -9.98
N VAL A 110 21.88 21.13 -10.29
CA VAL A 110 21.83 20.11 -11.35
C VAL A 110 20.80 19.01 -11.01
N GLN A 111 20.62 18.69 -9.73
CA GLN A 111 19.66 17.69 -9.26
C GLN A 111 18.26 18.24 -8.96
N LEU A 112 18.01 19.55 -9.05
CA LEU A 112 16.68 20.14 -8.80
C LEU A 112 15.56 19.45 -9.59
N PRO A 113 15.71 19.19 -10.92
CA PRO A 113 14.67 18.52 -11.68
C PRO A 113 14.41 17.09 -11.20
N ALA A 114 15.47 16.33 -10.90
CA ALA A 114 15.35 14.96 -10.41
C ALA A 114 14.69 14.93 -9.03
N SER A 115 15.06 15.84 -8.12
CA SER A 115 14.48 15.92 -6.78
C SER A 115 12.98 16.29 -6.81
N LEU A 116 12.54 17.18 -7.71
CA LEU A 116 11.13 17.49 -7.88
C LEU A 116 10.33 16.27 -8.33
N LEU A 117 10.85 15.49 -9.28
CA LEU A 117 10.20 14.27 -9.76
C LEU A 117 10.18 13.17 -8.69
N VAL A 118 11.24 13.05 -7.89
CA VAL A 118 11.25 12.14 -6.74
C VAL A 118 10.22 12.55 -5.69
N ARG A 119 10.08 13.85 -5.40
CA ARG A 119 9.02 14.37 -4.51
C ARG A 119 7.62 14.10 -5.05
N TRP A 120 7.43 14.13 -6.36
CA TRP A 120 6.16 13.72 -6.97
C TRP A 120 5.88 12.24 -6.71
N ILE A 121 6.86 11.35 -6.93
CA ILE A 121 6.71 9.91 -6.66
C ILE A 121 6.39 9.68 -5.18
N ASP A 122 7.08 10.38 -4.28
CA ASP A 122 6.81 10.33 -2.84
C ASP A 122 5.40 10.82 -2.49
N GLY A 123 4.94 11.90 -3.12
CA GLY A 123 3.56 12.39 -2.99
C GLY A 123 2.51 11.38 -3.47
N VAL A 124 2.75 10.72 -4.61
CA VAL A 124 1.87 9.65 -5.11
C VAL A 124 1.83 8.47 -4.12
N ALA A 125 2.97 8.08 -3.56
CA ALA A 125 3.05 7.03 -2.56
C ALA A 125 2.32 7.43 -1.26
N ALA A 126 2.48 8.67 -0.80
CA ALA A 126 1.83 9.19 0.40
C ALA A 126 0.31 9.29 0.24
N VAL A 127 -0.19 9.72 -0.92
CA VAL A 127 -1.63 9.71 -1.20
C VAL A 127 -2.14 8.27 -1.34
N GLY A 128 -1.40 7.41 -2.03
CA GLY A 128 -1.77 6.01 -2.24
C GLY A 128 -1.87 5.20 -0.95
N SER A 129 -1.03 5.48 0.05
CA SER A 129 -1.08 4.83 1.36
C SER A 129 -2.28 5.24 2.23
N MET A 130 -2.92 6.37 1.90
CA MET A 130 -4.13 6.84 2.58
C MET A 130 -5.41 6.27 2.00
N VAL A 131 -5.36 5.68 0.79
CA VAL A 131 -6.55 5.11 0.15
C VAL A 131 -6.89 3.77 0.80
N PRO A 132 -8.07 3.60 1.42
CA PRO A 132 -8.45 2.37 2.14
C PRO A 132 -8.93 1.28 1.17
N LEU A 133 -8.22 1.06 0.06
CA LEU A 133 -8.55 -0.04 -0.84
C LEU A 133 -8.03 -1.36 -0.25
N PRO A 134 -8.82 -2.44 -0.32
CA PRO A 134 -8.38 -3.74 0.13
C PRO A 134 -7.17 -4.25 -0.66
N PRO A 135 -6.29 -5.07 -0.05
CA PRO A 135 -5.39 -5.90 -0.83
C PRO A 135 -6.19 -6.85 -1.74
N LEU A 136 -5.69 -7.12 -2.94
CA LEU A 136 -6.31 -8.00 -3.92
C LEU A 136 -5.87 -9.44 -3.67
N ASP A 137 -6.61 -10.11 -2.80
CA ASP A 137 -6.50 -11.55 -2.57
C ASP A 137 -7.06 -12.34 -3.78
N PRO A 138 -6.74 -13.64 -3.93
CA PRO A 138 -7.27 -14.48 -5.01
C PRO A 138 -8.79 -14.37 -5.27
N PRO A 139 -9.69 -14.36 -4.26
CA PRO A 139 -11.12 -14.20 -4.52
C PRO A 139 -11.49 -12.83 -5.10
N ARG A 140 -10.86 -11.74 -4.64
CA ARG A 140 -11.10 -10.40 -5.18
C ARG A 140 -10.58 -10.27 -6.62
N LEU A 141 -9.44 -10.89 -6.92
CA LEU A 141 -8.93 -10.98 -8.28
C LEU A 141 -9.88 -11.76 -9.19
N ALA A 142 -10.46 -12.86 -8.71
CA ALA A 142 -11.47 -13.59 -9.47
C ALA A 142 -12.72 -12.74 -9.75
N LEU A 143 -13.18 -11.94 -8.77
CA LEU A 143 -14.28 -10.99 -8.97
C LEU A 143 -13.93 -9.92 -10.00
N LEU A 144 -12.73 -9.34 -9.95
CA LEU A 144 -12.27 -8.36 -10.94
C LEU A 144 -12.13 -8.98 -12.34
N ALA A 145 -11.63 -10.21 -12.44
CA ALA A 145 -11.54 -10.93 -13.70
C ALA A 145 -12.94 -11.21 -14.28
N ALA A 146 -13.89 -11.64 -13.45
CA ALA A 146 -15.28 -11.84 -13.86
C ALA A 146 -15.94 -10.52 -14.32
N ALA A 147 -15.71 -9.43 -13.59
CA ALA A 147 -16.17 -8.09 -13.98
C ALA A 147 -15.60 -7.67 -15.35
N ALA A 148 -14.30 -7.89 -15.57
CA ALA A 148 -13.64 -7.57 -16.83
C ALA A 148 -14.18 -8.42 -17.98
N LEU A 149 -14.36 -9.74 -17.78
CA LEU A 149 -14.92 -10.65 -18.79
C LEU A 149 -16.36 -10.25 -19.17
N LEU A 150 -17.20 -9.89 -18.19
CA LEU A 150 -18.56 -9.40 -18.45
C LEU A 150 -18.57 -8.09 -19.23
N ALA A 151 -17.69 -7.15 -18.88
CA ALA A 151 -17.57 -5.88 -19.60
C ALA A 151 -17.07 -6.08 -21.06
N LEU A 152 -16.16 -7.03 -21.28
CA LEU A 152 -15.65 -7.39 -22.61
C LEU A 152 -16.71 -8.12 -23.44
N ALA A 153 -17.43 -9.08 -22.85
CA ALA A 153 -18.54 -9.78 -23.49
C ALA A 153 -19.65 -8.81 -23.89
N GLY A 154 -19.98 -7.84 -23.02
CA GLY A 154 -20.94 -6.78 -23.31
C GLY A 154 -20.57 -5.95 -24.54
N ARG A 155 -19.28 -5.61 -24.70
CA ARG A 155 -18.76 -4.88 -25.87
C ARG A 155 -18.73 -5.75 -27.13
N GLY A 156 -18.23 -6.98 -27.04
CA GLY A 156 -18.05 -7.86 -28.20
C GLY A 156 -19.37 -8.38 -28.78
N LEU A 157 -20.37 -8.64 -27.94
CA LEU A 157 -21.67 -9.18 -28.35
C LEU A 157 -22.68 -8.10 -28.75
N ARG A 158 -22.29 -6.80 -28.76
CA ARG A 158 -23.24 -5.66 -28.84
C ARG A 158 -24.43 -5.83 -27.88
N ALA A 159 -24.18 -6.47 -26.73
CA ALA A 159 -25.22 -6.83 -25.80
C ALA A 159 -25.77 -5.54 -25.15
N PRO A 160 -27.04 -5.54 -24.71
CA PRO A 160 -27.64 -4.36 -24.12
C PRO A 160 -26.95 -3.99 -22.80
N GLY A 161 -27.00 -2.71 -22.41
CA GLY A 161 -26.29 -2.14 -21.26
C GLY A 161 -26.57 -2.79 -19.89
N TRP A 162 -27.47 -3.77 -19.81
CA TRP A 162 -27.73 -4.55 -18.61
C TRP A 162 -26.52 -5.37 -18.13
N LEU A 163 -25.57 -5.75 -19.00
CA LEU A 163 -24.32 -6.42 -18.60
C LEU A 163 -23.30 -5.47 -17.96
N ALA A 164 -23.44 -4.15 -18.17
CA ALA A 164 -22.56 -3.17 -17.54
C ALA A 164 -22.83 -3.06 -16.03
N ALA A 165 -24.08 -3.21 -15.60
CA ALA A 165 -24.47 -3.18 -14.19
C ALA A 165 -23.81 -4.28 -13.34
N PRO A 166 -23.90 -5.59 -13.66
CA PRO A 166 -23.25 -6.64 -12.90
C PRO A 166 -21.71 -6.54 -12.96
N ALA A 167 -21.14 -6.13 -14.10
CA ALA A 167 -19.69 -5.88 -14.19
C ALA A 167 -19.26 -4.76 -13.22
N ALA A 168 -20.00 -3.65 -13.17
CA ALA A 168 -19.75 -2.56 -12.23
C ALA A 168 -19.95 -3.01 -10.77
N VAL A 169 -21.00 -3.77 -10.47
CA VAL A 169 -21.27 -4.30 -9.12
C VAL A 169 -20.13 -5.21 -8.65
N LEU A 170 -19.65 -6.13 -9.50
CA LEU A 170 -18.54 -7.01 -9.17
C LEU A 170 -17.23 -6.23 -8.94
N ALA A 171 -16.95 -5.23 -9.78
CA ALA A 171 -15.78 -4.37 -9.61
C ALA A 171 -15.86 -3.56 -8.31
N VAL A 172 -17.02 -2.98 -8.00
CA VAL A 172 -17.26 -2.24 -6.76
C VAL A 172 -17.15 -3.16 -5.55
N ALA A 173 -17.71 -4.37 -5.60
CA ALA A 173 -17.63 -5.35 -4.52
C ALA A 173 -16.18 -5.81 -4.27
N ALA A 174 -15.40 -6.03 -5.33
CA ALA A 174 -14.01 -6.43 -5.22
C ALA A 174 -13.11 -5.33 -4.64
N LEU A 175 -13.42 -4.06 -4.94
CA LEU A 175 -12.68 -2.89 -4.48
C LEU A 175 -13.29 -2.25 -3.24
N TRP A 176 -14.35 -2.83 -2.67
CA TRP A 176 -15.03 -2.25 -1.53
C TRP A 176 -14.08 -2.18 -0.32
N PRO A 177 -13.97 -1.01 0.36
CA PRO A 177 -13.05 -0.84 1.47
C PRO A 177 -13.28 -1.89 2.56
N VAL A 178 -12.20 -2.52 3.02
CA VAL A 178 -12.22 -3.37 4.20
C VAL A 178 -12.15 -2.46 5.40
N SER A 179 -13.27 -2.31 6.08
CA SER A 179 -13.27 -1.79 7.45
C SER A 179 -13.08 -2.98 8.39
N PRO A 180 -12.12 -2.92 9.33
CA PRO A 180 -11.96 -3.98 10.31
C PRO A 180 -13.24 -4.05 11.16
N ALA A 181 -13.63 -5.26 11.53
CA ALA A 181 -14.80 -5.46 12.38
C ALA A 181 -14.59 -4.77 13.74
N VAL A 182 -15.68 -4.47 14.44
CA VAL A 182 -15.58 -3.98 15.83
C VAL A 182 -15.04 -5.11 16.70
N GLY A 183 -14.01 -4.84 17.50
CA GLY A 183 -13.38 -5.83 18.37
C GLY A 183 -11.85 -5.78 18.39
N ALA A 184 -11.25 -6.75 19.07
CA ALA A 184 -9.81 -6.93 19.17
C ALA A 184 -9.32 -7.89 18.08
N HIS A 185 -8.27 -7.48 17.36
CA HIS A 185 -7.66 -8.23 16.26
C HIS A 185 -6.18 -8.41 16.56
N GLU A 186 -5.75 -9.66 16.76
CA GLU A 186 -4.34 -9.97 16.95
C GLU A 186 -3.58 -9.84 15.63
N LEU A 187 -2.58 -8.97 15.59
CA LEU A 187 -1.74 -8.73 14.42
C LEU A 187 -0.42 -9.51 14.47
N GLY A 188 -0.19 -10.24 15.57
CA GLY A 188 1.02 -11.00 15.85
C GLY A 188 2.16 -10.15 16.44
N GLY A 189 3.16 -10.82 17.02
CA GLY A 189 4.34 -10.15 17.59
C GLY A 189 4.03 -9.21 18.76
N GLY A 190 2.99 -9.52 19.55
CA GLY A 190 2.55 -8.72 20.70
C GLY A 190 1.74 -7.47 20.32
N ALA A 191 1.33 -7.32 19.06
CA ALA A 191 0.51 -6.21 18.62
C ALA A 191 -0.97 -6.61 18.48
N VAL A 192 -1.86 -5.80 19.07
CA VAL A 192 -3.32 -6.01 19.02
C VAL A 192 -4.00 -4.72 18.59
N LEU A 193 -4.82 -4.80 17.54
CA LEU A 193 -5.65 -3.71 17.07
C LEU A 193 -7.04 -3.79 17.69
N HIS A 194 -7.43 -2.76 18.41
CA HIS A 194 -8.76 -2.59 18.95
C HIS A 194 -9.55 -1.58 18.11
N VAL A 195 -10.71 -2.01 17.64
CA VAL A 195 -11.64 -1.19 16.85
C VAL A 195 -12.91 -0.99 17.66
N GLY A 196 -13.20 0.27 17.98
CA GLY A 196 -14.37 0.68 18.73
C GLY A 196 -15.64 0.70 17.89
N ALA A 197 -16.79 0.60 18.57
CA ALA A 197 -18.10 0.64 17.92
C ALA A 197 -18.37 1.94 17.15
N CYS A 198 -17.68 3.04 17.49
CA CYS A 198 -17.81 4.33 16.82
C CYS A 198 -16.65 4.60 15.82
N GLY A 199 -15.88 3.57 15.46
CA GLY A 199 -14.79 3.66 14.49
C GLY A 199 -13.43 4.10 15.06
N GLY A 200 -13.31 4.25 16.39
CA GLY A 200 -12.03 4.55 17.03
C GLY A 200 -11.04 3.40 16.90
N ARG A 201 -9.77 3.69 16.59
CA ARG A 201 -8.74 2.66 16.35
C ARG A 201 -7.56 2.84 17.30
N VAL A 202 -7.35 1.85 18.17
CA VAL A 202 -6.27 1.82 19.14
C VAL A 202 -5.37 0.62 18.86
N LEU A 203 -4.08 0.86 18.64
CA LEU A 203 -3.09 -0.20 18.47
C LEU A 203 -2.29 -0.36 19.76
N ALA A 204 -2.42 -1.48 20.44
CA ALA A 204 -1.54 -1.87 21.55
C ALA A 204 -0.33 -2.62 20.98
N VAL A 205 0.88 -2.24 21.40
CA VAL A 205 2.14 -2.90 21.02
C VAL A 205 2.90 -3.26 22.28
N GLU A 206 3.03 -4.56 22.51
CA GLU A 206 3.81 -5.14 23.60
C GLU A 206 5.04 -5.87 23.03
N GLY A 207 6.23 -5.53 23.52
CA GLY A 207 7.48 -6.17 23.15
C GLY A 207 8.05 -5.86 21.75
N ALA A 208 8.83 -6.81 21.23
CA ALA A 208 9.60 -6.68 19.99
C ALA A 208 8.97 -7.53 18.87
N GLY A 209 7.98 -6.97 18.18
CA GLY A 209 7.38 -7.58 17.01
C GLY A 209 8.17 -7.33 15.72
N ASN A 210 8.01 -8.21 14.72
CA ASN A 210 8.50 -7.93 13.38
C ASN A 210 7.69 -6.77 12.76
N HIS A 211 8.25 -5.56 12.78
CA HIS A 211 7.60 -4.35 12.27
C HIS A 211 7.03 -4.51 10.84
N ARG A 212 7.70 -5.28 9.97
CA ARG A 212 7.20 -5.53 8.59
C ARG A 212 5.96 -6.41 8.57
N ALA A 213 5.86 -7.37 9.49
CA ALA A 213 4.67 -8.19 9.63
C ALA A 213 3.51 -7.36 10.21
N LEU A 214 3.79 -6.54 11.23
CA LEU A 214 2.81 -5.63 11.82
C LEU A 214 2.24 -4.64 10.80
N LEU A 215 3.10 -3.96 10.04
CA LEU A 215 2.67 -3.00 9.01
C LEU A 215 1.83 -3.67 7.93
N ARG A 216 2.21 -4.89 7.50
CA ARG A 216 1.40 -5.69 6.58
C ARG A 216 0.04 -6.05 7.17
N ALA A 217 -0.01 -6.48 8.42
CA ALA A 217 -1.27 -6.82 9.09
C ALA A 217 -2.19 -5.60 9.22
N LEU A 218 -1.64 -4.42 9.55
CA LEU A 218 -2.40 -3.15 9.57
C LEU A 218 -2.96 -2.80 8.19
N TRP A 219 -2.16 -2.95 7.13
CA TRP A 219 -2.61 -2.71 5.76
C TRP A 219 -3.67 -3.70 5.30
N GLN A 220 -3.53 -4.99 5.62
CA GLN A 220 -4.54 -6.00 5.29
C GLN A 220 -5.89 -5.74 5.98
N GLN A 221 -5.87 -5.10 7.14
CA GLN A 221 -7.05 -4.65 7.86
C GLN A 221 -7.57 -3.27 7.40
N GLY A 222 -6.99 -2.67 6.35
CA GLY A 222 -7.44 -1.36 5.84
C GLY A 222 -7.16 -0.19 6.80
N VAL A 223 -6.16 -0.33 7.68
CA VAL A 223 -5.84 0.68 8.69
C VAL A 223 -4.83 1.70 8.15
N GLY A 224 -5.35 2.78 7.55
CA GLY A 224 -4.54 3.94 7.12
C GLY A 224 -4.34 5.01 8.20
N ARG A 225 -5.13 4.97 9.27
CA ARG A 225 -5.08 5.91 10.40
C ARG A 225 -5.32 5.18 11.72
N LEU A 226 -4.56 5.55 12.74
CA LEU A 226 -4.68 5.12 14.12
C LEU A 226 -4.90 6.36 14.99
N ASP A 227 -5.87 6.30 15.89
CA ASP A 227 -6.13 7.43 16.80
C ASP A 227 -5.12 7.42 17.95
N VAL A 228 -4.84 6.22 18.48
CA VAL A 228 -3.90 6.02 19.58
C VAL A 228 -3.04 4.77 19.32
N VAL A 229 -1.74 4.90 19.56
CA VAL A 229 -0.81 3.76 19.69
C VAL A 229 -0.38 3.68 21.15
N LEU A 230 -0.66 2.55 21.81
CA LEU A 230 -0.30 2.28 23.20
C LEU A 230 0.94 1.38 23.24
N VAL A 231 1.96 1.76 24.01
CA VAL A 231 3.16 0.95 24.23
C VAL A 231 3.40 0.63 25.70
N ASP A 232 3.97 -0.53 25.97
CA ASP A 232 4.32 -1.04 27.31
C ASP A 232 5.53 -0.32 27.98
N GLY A 233 6.14 0.64 27.28
CA GLY A 233 7.32 1.40 27.73
C GLY A 233 8.66 0.75 27.43
N ALA A 234 8.70 -0.46 26.87
CA ALA A 234 9.94 -1.05 26.41
C ALA A 234 10.51 -0.24 25.23
N ARG A 235 11.86 -0.14 25.17
CA ARG A 235 12.54 0.57 24.07
C ARG A 235 12.18 -0.02 22.70
N THR A 236 11.99 -1.33 22.62
CA THR A 236 11.60 -2.05 21.40
C THR A 236 10.19 -1.67 20.92
N SER A 237 9.24 -1.54 21.84
CA SER A 237 7.88 -1.10 21.56
C SER A 237 7.87 0.35 21.10
N ALA A 238 8.68 1.20 21.74
CA ALA A 238 8.87 2.59 21.32
C ALA A 238 9.47 2.72 19.91
N THR A 239 10.47 1.89 19.57
CA THR A 239 11.02 1.82 18.20
C THR A 239 9.94 1.40 17.20
N THR A 240 9.15 0.37 17.53
CA THR A 240 8.06 -0.13 16.67
C THR A 240 6.99 0.94 16.45
N ALA A 241 6.56 1.63 17.50
CA ALA A 241 5.62 2.76 17.40
C ALA A 241 6.21 3.90 16.56
N GLY A 242 7.51 4.17 16.67
CA GLY A 242 8.21 5.15 15.82
C GLY A 242 8.20 4.78 14.34
N VAL A 243 8.32 3.50 13.99
CA VAL A 243 8.18 3.01 12.61
C VAL A 243 6.74 3.15 12.13
N VAL A 244 5.76 2.74 12.94
CA VAL A 244 4.32 2.87 12.60
C VAL A 244 3.94 4.33 12.37
N ARG A 245 4.39 5.26 13.23
CA ARG A 245 4.11 6.71 13.08
C ARG A 245 4.67 7.32 11.80
N ARG A 246 5.72 6.73 11.21
CA ARG A 246 6.27 7.19 9.92
C ARG A 246 5.49 6.69 8.71
N GLN A 247 4.71 5.63 8.85
CA GLN A 247 4.03 4.96 7.73
C GLN A 247 2.51 5.02 7.79
N VAL A 248 1.95 5.24 8.98
CA VAL A 248 0.51 5.33 9.26
C VAL A 248 0.25 6.65 9.97
N ALA A 249 -0.86 7.33 9.63
CA ALA A 249 -1.25 8.53 10.34
C ALA A 249 -1.65 8.18 11.78
N VAL A 250 -0.82 8.55 12.76
CA VAL A 250 -1.06 8.30 14.19
C VAL A 250 -1.43 9.61 14.87
N GLY A 251 -2.58 9.64 15.54
CA GLY A 251 -3.03 10.79 16.31
C GLY A 251 -2.17 11.03 17.56
N ARG A 252 -2.09 10.02 18.44
CA ARG A 252 -1.27 10.08 19.67
C ARG A 252 -0.53 8.78 19.91
N VAL A 253 0.67 8.88 20.49
CA VAL A 253 1.42 7.72 20.99
C VAL A 253 1.50 7.83 22.50
N LEU A 254 0.91 6.85 23.18
CA LEU A 254 0.82 6.80 24.64
C LEU A 254 1.64 5.64 25.19
N THR A 255 2.20 5.81 26.38
CA THR A 255 2.89 4.75 27.12
C THR A 255 2.20 4.45 28.44
N THR A 256 2.20 3.17 28.83
CA THR A 256 1.78 2.73 30.17
C THR A 256 2.86 2.91 31.22
N ALA A 257 4.11 3.15 30.82
CA ALA A 257 5.21 3.38 31.75
C ALA A 257 5.16 4.78 32.39
N GLU A 258 5.54 4.85 33.67
CA GLU A 258 5.61 6.12 34.42
C GLU A 258 6.59 7.13 33.82
N ARG A 259 7.70 6.65 33.25
CA ARG A 259 8.64 7.47 32.48
C ARG A 259 8.44 7.25 30.99
N ALA A 260 8.07 8.32 30.31
CA ALA A 260 7.90 8.28 28.87
C ALA A 260 9.23 8.43 28.12
N PRO A 261 9.50 7.58 27.10
CA PRO A 261 10.55 7.83 26.13
C PRO A 261 10.34 9.16 25.40
N PRO A 262 11.39 9.79 24.85
CA PRO A 262 11.27 11.07 24.15
C PRO A 262 10.28 10.98 22.97
N GLY A 263 9.29 11.89 22.96
CA GLY A 263 8.25 11.98 21.92
C GLY A 263 7.06 11.04 22.11
N ILE A 264 6.88 10.45 23.30
CA ILE A 264 5.72 9.64 23.71
C ILE A 264 5.13 10.28 24.97
N GLU A 265 3.81 10.25 25.13
CA GLU A 265 3.12 10.80 26.30
C GLU A 265 2.72 9.67 27.27
N PRO A 266 2.89 9.83 28.59
CA PRO A 266 2.35 8.86 29.55
C PRO A 266 0.82 8.94 29.58
N ILE A 267 0.14 7.79 29.64
CA ILE A 267 -1.33 7.73 29.52
C ILE A 267 -2.10 8.39 30.68
N GLY A 268 -1.41 8.72 31.78
CA GLY A 268 -2.00 9.40 32.94
C GLY A 268 -3.10 8.57 33.63
N ALA A 269 -3.58 9.06 34.79
CA ALA A 269 -4.56 8.32 35.60
C ALA A 269 -6.00 8.37 35.06
N ARG A 270 -6.33 9.35 34.21
CA ARG A 270 -7.71 9.60 33.74
C ARG A 270 -8.13 8.80 32.50
N GLY A 271 -7.22 8.02 31.91
CA GLY A 271 -7.50 7.25 30.70
C GLY A 271 -7.84 8.14 29.48
N VAL A 272 -7.95 7.53 28.32
CA VAL A 272 -8.29 8.21 27.06
C VAL A 272 -9.46 7.49 26.39
N HIS A 273 -10.46 8.26 25.96
CA HIS A 273 -11.59 7.76 25.19
C HIS A 273 -11.34 7.96 23.69
N VAL A 274 -11.56 6.89 22.92
CA VAL A 274 -11.28 6.85 21.48
C VAL A 274 -12.40 6.12 20.76
N GLY A 275 -13.34 6.85 20.15
CA GLY A 275 -14.37 6.31 19.25
C GLY A 275 -15.08 5.05 19.76
N GLY A 276 -15.52 5.06 21.02
CA GLY A 276 -16.21 3.95 21.68
C GLY A 276 -15.30 2.98 22.43
N LEU A 277 -13.99 3.24 22.49
CA LEU A 277 -13.03 2.55 23.35
C LEU A 277 -12.63 3.43 24.53
N GLU A 278 -12.36 2.80 25.66
CA GLU A 278 -11.73 3.40 26.82
C GLU A 278 -10.38 2.73 27.06
N VAL A 279 -9.33 3.54 27.11
CA VAL A 279 -7.95 3.11 27.35
C VAL A 279 -7.53 3.61 28.73
N THR A 280 -7.39 2.72 29.69
CA THR A 280 -6.96 3.03 31.07
C THR A 280 -5.76 2.17 31.45
N GLY A 281 -4.57 2.79 31.49
CA GLY A 281 -3.32 2.05 31.64
C GLY A 281 -3.14 1.06 30.49
N ALA A 282 -2.94 -0.21 30.82
CA ALA A 282 -2.83 -1.31 29.84
C ALA A 282 -4.19 -1.91 29.42
N ARG A 283 -5.30 -1.51 30.04
CA ARG A 283 -6.63 -2.06 29.73
C ARG A 283 -7.30 -1.27 28.62
N ILE A 284 -7.76 -1.98 27.59
CA ILE A 284 -8.55 -1.45 26.48
C ILE A 284 -9.89 -2.17 26.47
N GLY A 285 -10.98 -1.42 26.60
CA GLY A 285 -12.33 -1.97 26.63
C GLY A 285 -13.36 -1.09 25.93
N PRO A 286 -14.59 -1.58 25.74
CA PRO A 286 -15.68 -0.77 25.23
C PRO A 286 -16.01 0.36 26.23
N SER A 287 -16.22 1.57 25.73
CA SER A 287 -16.64 2.70 26.55
C SER A 287 -18.15 2.74 26.71
N GLU A 288 -18.64 3.07 27.90
CA GLU A 288 -20.06 3.32 28.15
C GLU A 288 -20.56 4.66 27.56
N ARG A 289 -19.64 5.53 27.09
CA ARG A 289 -20.00 6.80 26.47
C ARG A 289 -20.62 6.55 25.09
N ARG A 290 -21.79 7.16 24.84
CA ARG A 290 -22.42 7.15 23.51
C ARG A 290 -21.47 7.75 22.48
N CYS A 291 -21.48 7.20 21.27
CA CYS A 291 -20.73 7.71 20.12
C CYS A 291 -21.06 9.18 19.86
N THR A 292 -20.26 10.09 20.39
CA THR A 292 -20.23 11.47 19.89
C THR A 292 -19.44 11.41 18.59
N LEU A 293 -20.15 11.35 17.47
CA LEU A 293 -19.56 11.68 16.17
C LEU A 293 -18.89 13.04 16.35
N ALA A 294 -17.55 13.08 16.28
CA ALA A 294 -16.87 14.35 16.14
C ALA A 294 -17.39 14.98 14.83
N PRO A 295 -17.75 16.28 14.83
CA PRO A 295 -18.15 16.97 13.61
C PRO A 295 -17.05 16.97 12.55
#